data_AF-A0A812HVY6-F1
#
_entry.id   AF-A0A812HVY6-F1
#
_cell.length_a   1.000
_cell.length_b   1.000
_cell.length_c   1.000
_cell.angle_alpha   90.00
_cell.angle_beta   90.00
_cell.angle_gamma   90.00
#
_symmetry.space_group_name_H-M   'P 1'
#
loop_
_entity.id
_entity.type
_entity.pdbx_description
1 polymer ?
#
loop_
_entity_poly.entity_id
_entity_poly.type
_entity_poly.pdbx_seq_one_letter_code
_entity_poly.pdbx_strand_id
1 'polypeptide(L)'
;MIAVPNRTARIYTRLWCVYEAFLAYDLQKDVIQTAVLQAGLNRRLFRMCCLYFAATGATMLWMVYGGALNGQYYYVMAYALLLKGSILYVALARRFRWESICDSLKQAGIAIICFATSTVFTYVLISQQEGHTDFHGMPLSLRWMGLGVTTAAQSDRILAADATLRSRQLHNGFTGRLLDAACSSEIDKKNIEIELQQSGKGPDVEEAVKVLIRMNLLTPELQRTAKLVGELGDVSSYSQLWLVVGVFFWTILPALLRPSESLRQDWTSGIMQIQNVVFGIVFCCLPKDRRCFAAVTLRCWIVAVFAIPSSPVYCLLGATLFGPLCLVMSLAGPYRVACVPLLGPPTVRFLIGKDHGLGLGCCKRQAEHKAEDALPELPDIEVDRAMATISV
;
A
#
# COMPACT_ATOMS: atom_id res chain seq x y z
N MET A 1 0.57 1.35 25.90
CA MET A 1 0.70 0.04 26.60
C MET A 1 1.23 -0.93 25.56
N ILE A 2 2.33 -1.63 25.84
CA ILE A 2 3.07 -2.41 24.83
C ILE A 2 2.91 -3.89 25.19
N ALA A 3 2.04 -4.59 24.46
CA ALA A 3 2.09 -6.05 24.42
C ALA A 3 3.35 -6.42 23.64
N VAL A 4 4.40 -6.89 24.35
CA VAL A 4 5.66 -7.29 23.71
C VAL A 4 5.43 -8.65 23.04
N PRO A 5 5.63 -8.78 21.71
CA PRO A 5 5.57 -10.07 21.06
C PRO A 5 6.61 -11.01 21.67
N ASN A 6 6.16 -12.16 22.19
CA ASN A 6 7.05 -13.24 22.59
C ASN A 6 7.36 -14.08 21.34
N ARG A 7 8.62 -14.51 21.17
CA ARG A 7 9.05 -15.35 20.03
C ARG A 7 8.35 -16.71 20.01
N THR A 8 7.86 -17.20 21.16
CA THR A 8 7.29 -18.54 21.30
C THR A 8 5.77 -18.61 21.26
N ALA A 9 5.06 -17.50 21.51
CA ALA A 9 3.60 -17.50 21.55
C ALA A 9 3.03 -16.23 20.92
N ARG A 10 1.90 -16.39 20.21
CA ARG A 10 1.27 -15.32 19.45
C ARG A 10 0.57 -14.34 20.38
N ILE A 11 0.42 -13.09 19.94
CA ILE A 11 -0.15 -12.00 20.76
C ILE A 11 -1.62 -12.31 21.11
N TYR A 12 -2.43 -12.74 20.15
CA TYR A 12 -3.87 -12.92 20.34
C TYR A 12 -4.28 -14.30 20.82
N THR A 13 -3.34 -15.25 20.88
CA THR A 13 -3.55 -16.51 21.60
C THR A 13 -3.45 -16.32 23.10
N ARG A 14 -3.13 -15.12 23.61
CA ARG A 14 -3.02 -14.81 25.04
C ARG A 14 -4.24 -14.01 25.48
N LEU A 15 -5.03 -14.58 26.37
CA LEU A 15 -6.20 -13.93 26.96
C LEU A 15 -5.87 -12.56 27.55
N TRP A 16 -4.69 -12.40 28.17
CA TRP A 16 -4.23 -11.12 28.69
C TRP A 16 -4.14 -10.02 27.62
N CYS A 17 -3.64 -10.33 26.42
CA CYS A 17 -3.58 -9.35 25.34
C CYS A 17 -4.97 -8.96 24.82
N VAL A 18 -5.91 -9.91 24.86
CA VAL A 18 -7.31 -9.65 24.50
C VAL A 18 -7.97 -8.73 25.53
N TYR A 19 -7.77 -9.00 26.82
CA TYR A 19 -8.25 -8.18 27.92
C TYR A 19 -7.62 -6.77 27.91
N GLU A 20 -6.32 -6.64 27.65
CA GLU A 20 -5.66 -5.33 27.47
C GLU A 20 -6.22 -4.55 26.27
N ALA A 21 -6.48 -5.22 25.16
CA ALA A 21 -7.09 -4.60 23.99
C ALA A 21 -8.50 -4.07 24.32
N PHE A 22 -9.27 -4.82 25.13
CA PHE A 22 -10.54 -4.37 25.66
C PHE A 22 -10.42 -3.19 26.61
N LEU A 23 -9.49 -3.22 27.57
CA LEU A 23 -9.26 -2.08 28.46
C LEU A 23 -8.87 -0.83 27.65
N ALA A 24 -8.07 -0.99 26.61
CA ALA A 24 -7.75 0.12 25.71
C ALA A 24 -8.98 0.60 24.93
N TYR A 25 -9.85 -0.30 24.46
CA TYR A 25 -11.11 0.04 23.83
C TYR A 25 -12.03 0.84 24.78
N ASP A 26 -12.24 0.35 26.00
CA ASP A 26 -13.11 0.97 27.01
C ASP A 26 -12.57 2.34 27.46
N LEU A 27 -11.24 2.44 27.62
CA LEU A 27 -10.55 3.68 27.99
C LEU A 27 -10.29 4.61 26.80
N GLN A 28 -10.79 4.30 25.60
CA GLN A 28 -10.56 5.08 24.37
C GLN A 28 -9.07 5.37 24.09
N LYS A 29 -8.20 4.40 24.36
CA LYS A 29 -6.77 4.47 24.07
C LYS A 29 -6.47 3.90 22.68
N ASP A 30 -5.50 4.50 21.99
CA ASP A 30 -5.05 4.00 20.71
C ASP A 30 -4.34 2.64 20.87
N VAL A 31 -4.85 1.63 20.17
CA VAL A 31 -4.18 0.33 20.04
C VAL A 31 -3.54 0.27 18.67
N ILE A 32 -2.26 0.59 18.64
CA ILE A 32 -1.44 0.51 17.44
C ILE A 32 -0.67 -0.80 17.53
N GLN A 33 -0.95 -1.73 16.62
CA GLN A 33 -0.03 -2.84 16.42
C GLN A 33 1.31 -2.25 15.97
N THR A 34 2.36 -2.44 16.77
CA THR A 34 3.71 -2.12 16.34
C THR A 34 4.01 -3.05 15.17
N ALA A 35 3.90 -2.52 13.95
CA ALA A 35 4.47 -3.20 12.80
C ALA A 35 5.93 -3.47 13.17
N VAL A 36 6.30 -4.75 13.21
CA VAL A 36 7.71 -5.12 13.24
C VAL A 36 8.28 -4.47 12.01
N LEU A 37 9.02 -3.37 12.20
CA LEU A 37 9.75 -2.73 11.12
C LEU A 37 10.64 -3.85 10.60
N GLN A 38 10.37 -4.37 9.39
CA GLN A 38 11.19 -5.45 8.86
C GLN A 38 12.62 -4.93 8.85
N ALA A 39 13.46 -5.47 9.73
CA ALA A 39 14.87 -5.17 9.76
C ALA A 39 15.41 -5.50 8.37
N GLY A 40 15.74 -4.46 7.60
CA GLY A 40 16.20 -4.60 6.22
C GLY A 40 15.24 -4.13 5.11
N LEU A 41 14.02 -3.65 5.39
CA LEU A 41 13.17 -3.02 4.36
C LEU A 41 13.92 -1.86 3.69
N ASN A 42 14.48 -0.95 4.49
CA ASN A 42 15.28 0.17 3.97
C ASN A 42 16.48 -0.31 3.16
N ARG A 43 17.14 -1.41 3.56
CA ARG A 43 18.28 -1.99 2.82
C ARG A 43 17.85 -2.58 1.47
N ARG A 44 16.68 -3.23 1.41
CA ARG A 44 16.09 -3.76 0.17
C ARG A 44 15.66 -2.62 -0.76
N LEU A 45 14.94 -1.63 -0.24
CA LEU A 45 14.53 -0.44 -1.00
C LEU A 45 15.76 0.31 -1.54
N PHE A 46 16.79 0.51 -0.72
CA PHE A 46 18.03 1.15 -1.14
C PHE A 46 18.71 0.40 -2.29
N ARG A 47 18.84 -0.93 -2.21
CA ARG A 47 19.40 -1.74 -3.31
C ARG A 47 18.60 -1.57 -4.60
N MET A 48 17.27 -1.52 -4.52
CA MET A 48 16.39 -1.31 -5.68
C MET A 48 16.58 0.08 -6.28
N CYS A 49 16.66 1.13 -5.44
CA CYS A 49 16.97 2.48 -5.89
C CYS A 49 18.31 2.53 -6.62
N CYS A 50 19.37 1.93 -6.05
CA CYS A 50 20.69 1.90 -6.69
C CYS A 50 20.67 1.18 -8.04
N LEU A 51 19.98 0.04 -8.14
CA LEU A 51 19.82 -0.69 -9.40
C LEU A 51 19.07 0.15 -10.45
N TYR A 52 18.02 0.85 -10.04
CA TYR A 52 17.27 1.74 -10.93
C TYR A 52 18.12 2.92 -11.41
N PHE A 53 18.87 3.57 -10.52
CA PHE A 53 19.80 4.64 -10.88
C PHE A 53 20.90 4.16 -11.83
N ALA A 54 21.48 2.98 -11.58
CA ALA A 54 22.48 2.40 -12.47
C ALA A 54 21.90 2.12 -13.88
N ALA A 55 20.69 1.53 -13.96
CA ALA A 55 20.01 1.28 -15.23
C ALA A 55 19.65 2.60 -15.97
N THR A 56 19.21 3.61 -15.23
CA THR A 56 18.88 4.93 -15.78
C THR A 56 20.12 5.68 -16.25
N GLY A 57 21.23 5.59 -15.50
CA GLY A 57 22.52 6.16 -15.87
C GLY A 57 23.11 5.50 -17.11
N ALA A 58 23.06 4.16 -17.18
CA ALA A 58 23.51 3.41 -18.35
C ALA A 58 22.72 3.77 -19.61
N THR A 59 21.40 3.95 -19.49
CA THR A 59 20.56 4.34 -20.63
C THR A 59 20.74 5.80 -21.04
N MET A 60 20.99 6.72 -20.09
CA MET A 60 21.40 8.10 -20.42
C MET A 60 22.74 8.15 -21.13
N LEU A 61 23.77 7.49 -20.58
CA LEU A 61 25.09 7.43 -21.20
C LEU A 61 24.98 6.82 -22.59
N TRP A 62 24.22 5.73 -22.73
CA TRP A 62 23.93 5.15 -24.03
C TRP A 62 23.36 6.19 -24.98
N MET A 63 22.23 6.85 -24.63
CA MET A 63 21.58 7.88 -25.45
C MET A 63 22.56 8.97 -25.91
N VAL A 64 23.42 9.46 -25.01
CA VAL A 64 24.42 10.49 -25.32
C VAL A 64 25.48 9.96 -26.29
N TYR A 65 26.07 8.80 -26.00
CA TYR A 65 27.13 8.21 -26.84
C TYR A 65 26.63 7.71 -28.17
N GLY A 66 25.38 7.28 -28.22
CA GLY A 66 24.82 6.61 -29.37
C GLY A 66 24.04 7.54 -30.30
N GLY A 67 23.52 8.66 -29.79
CA GLY A 67 23.09 9.79 -30.63
C GLY A 67 24.23 10.38 -31.46
N ALA A 68 25.48 10.20 -31.01
CA ALA A 68 26.68 10.59 -31.76
C ALA A 68 27.03 9.63 -32.93
N LEU A 69 26.38 8.45 -33.05
CA LEU A 69 26.79 7.37 -33.96
C LEU A 69 25.76 7.02 -35.06
N ASN A 70 25.07 8.01 -35.63
CA ASN A 70 24.01 7.91 -36.66
C ASN A 70 22.64 7.40 -36.19
N GLY A 71 21.63 8.27 -36.37
CA GLY A 71 20.33 8.23 -35.71
C GLY A 71 19.30 7.19 -36.17
N GLN A 72 19.65 6.18 -36.99
CA GLN A 72 18.66 5.18 -37.48
C GLN A 72 18.80 3.78 -36.89
N TYR A 73 20.01 3.33 -36.49
CA TYR A 73 20.23 1.97 -35.93
C TYR A 73 19.91 1.85 -34.43
N TYR A 74 19.57 2.97 -33.81
CA TYR A 74 19.33 3.09 -32.39
C TYR A 74 18.14 2.28 -31.88
N TYR A 75 17.10 2.23 -32.70
CA TYR A 75 15.78 1.75 -32.32
C TYR A 75 15.69 0.23 -32.36
N VAL A 76 16.25 -0.39 -33.41
CA VAL A 76 16.25 -1.84 -33.59
C VAL A 76 17.09 -2.53 -32.51
N MET A 77 18.19 -1.89 -32.08
CA MET A 77 19.10 -2.48 -31.09
C MET A 77 18.59 -2.31 -29.64
N ALA A 78 17.90 -1.21 -29.32
CA ALA A 78 17.23 -1.03 -28.03
C ALA A 78 16.09 -2.04 -27.82
N TYR A 79 15.25 -2.26 -28.84
CA TYR A 79 14.23 -3.32 -28.81
C TYR A 79 14.86 -4.72 -28.70
N ALA A 80 15.95 -4.99 -29.43
CA ALA A 80 16.66 -6.26 -29.34
C ALA A 80 17.30 -6.51 -27.96
N LEU A 81 17.75 -5.47 -27.26
CA LEU A 81 18.31 -5.57 -25.90
C LEU A 81 17.24 -5.74 -24.83
N LEU A 82 16.09 -5.07 -24.96
CA LEU A 82 14.91 -5.32 -24.11
C LEU A 82 14.41 -6.76 -24.29
N LEU A 83 14.36 -7.23 -25.54
CA LEU A 83 13.99 -8.61 -25.87
C LEU A 83 15.01 -9.62 -25.31
N LYS A 84 16.32 -9.41 -25.53
CA LYS A 84 17.38 -10.27 -24.99
C LYS A 84 17.45 -10.25 -23.46
N GLY A 85 17.22 -9.10 -22.83
CA GLY A 85 17.10 -8.97 -21.37
C GLY A 85 15.92 -9.76 -20.82
N SER A 86 14.78 -9.75 -21.53
CA SER A 86 13.60 -10.55 -21.17
C SER A 86 13.81 -12.07 -21.38
N ILE A 87 14.59 -12.48 -22.40
CA ILE A 87 14.93 -13.90 -22.64
C ILE A 87 15.95 -14.40 -21.61
N LEU A 88 16.97 -13.59 -21.27
CA LEU A 88 17.94 -13.90 -20.22
C LEU A 88 17.26 -13.99 -18.84
N TYR A 89 16.25 -13.15 -18.61
CA TYR A 89 15.36 -13.20 -17.44
C TYR A 89 14.61 -14.55 -17.32
N VAL A 90 14.03 -15.06 -18.42
CA VAL A 90 13.37 -16.38 -18.43
C VAL A 90 14.36 -17.53 -18.22
N ALA A 91 15.57 -17.42 -18.78
CA ALA A 91 16.60 -18.45 -18.68
C ALA A 91 17.23 -18.53 -17.26
N LEU A 92 17.48 -17.39 -16.62
CA LEU A 92 18.04 -17.33 -15.26
C LEU A 92 17.03 -17.74 -14.18
N ALA A 93 15.73 -17.49 -14.42
CA ALA A 93 14.65 -17.95 -13.54
C ALA A 93 14.53 -19.48 -13.47
N ARG A 94 15.04 -20.22 -14.47
CA ARG A 94 14.95 -21.68 -14.52
C ARG A 94 16.06 -22.43 -13.77
N ARG A 95 17.20 -21.79 -13.46
CA ARG A 95 18.44 -22.51 -13.10
C ARG A 95 18.87 -22.40 -11.63
N PHE A 96 18.25 -21.56 -10.82
CA PHE A 96 18.72 -21.26 -9.46
C PHE A 96 17.64 -21.49 -8.38
N ARG A 97 18.07 -21.90 -7.17
CA ARG A 97 17.21 -22.31 -6.05
C ARG A 97 16.06 -21.32 -5.79
N TRP A 98 14.85 -21.88 -5.75
CA TRP A 98 13.64 -21.31 -6.34
C TRP A 98 12.98 -20.14 -5.59
N GLU A 99 13.11 -19.99 -4.28
CA GLU A 99 12.23 -19.06 -3.54
C GLU A 99 12.78 -17.63 -3.42
N SER A 100 14.04 -17.46 -3.00
CA SER A 100 14.64 -16.13 -2.79
C SER A 100 15.07 -15.45 -4.11
N ILE A 101 15.49 -16.26 -5.09
CA ILE A 101 15.95 -15.76 -6.40
C ILE A 101 14.76 -15.40 -7.29
N CYS A 102 13.65 -16.14 -7.25
CA CYS A 102 12.47 -15.80 -8.04
C CYS A 102 11.77 -14.54 -7.55
N ASP A 103 11.90 -14.21 -6.27
CA ASP A 103 11.43 -12.95 -5.75
C ASP A 103 12.26 -11.76 -6.24
N SER A 104 13.58 -11.92 -6.28
CA SER A 104 14.52 -10.93 -6.81
C SER A 104 14.44 -10.80 -8.34
N LEU A 105 14.17 -11.90 -9.04
CA LEU A 105 13.98 -11.91 -10.49
C LEU A 105 12.63 -11.29 -10.86
N LYS A 106 11.51 -11.67 -10.24
CA LYS A 106 10.20 -11.02 -10.44
C LYS A 106 10.29 -9.50 -10.24
N GLN A 107 11.07 -9.08 -9.24
CA GLN A 107 11.39 -7.68 -8.97
C GLN A 107 12.13 -6.99 -10.13
N ALA A 108 13.19 -7.61 -10.65
CA ALA A 108 13.91 -7.11 -11.81
C ALA A 108 13.02 -7.05 -13.05
N GLY A 109 12.17 -8.05 -13.28
CA GLY A 109 11.23 -8.09 -14.42
C GLY A 109 10.21 -6.94 -14.39
N ILE A 110 9.59 -6.69 -13.24
CA ILE A 110 8.67 -5.55 -13.07
C ILE A 110 9.40 -4.23 -13.31
N ALA A 111 10.60 -4.06 -12.74
CA ALA A 111 11.40 -2.85 -12.94
C ALA A 111 11.75 -2.63 -14.42
N ILE A 112 12.13 -3.69 -15.16
CA ILE A 112 12.42 -3.64 -16.60
C ILE A 112 11.17 -3.25 -17.40
N ILE A 113 10.01 -3.84 -17.11
CA ILE A 113 8.75 -3.52 -17.80
C ILE A 113 8.34 -2.07 -17.54
N CYS A 114 8.40 -1.60 -16.29
CA CYS A 114 8.13 -0.21 -15.94
C CYS A 114 9.12 0.75 -16.62
N PHE A 115 10.39 0.37 -16.72
CA PHE A 115 11.41 1.17 -17.39
C PHE A 115 11.15 1.24 -18.91
N ALA A 116 10.87 0.10 -19.54
CA ALA A 116 10.58 0.02 -20.97
C ALA A 116 9.33 0.83 -21.34
N THR A 117 8.25 0.70 -20.55
CA THR A 117 7.01 1.45 -20.76
C THR A 117 7.21 2.96 -20.57
N SER A 118 7.94 3.38 -19.52
CA SER A 118 8.30 4.79 -19.32
C SER A 118 9.12 5.35 -20.50
N THR A 119 10.07 4.57 -21.01
CA THR A 119 10.92 4.97 -22.14
C THR A 119 10.11 5.09 -23.44
N VAL A 120 9.24 4.12 -23.73
CA VAL A 120 8.35 4.15 -24.91
C VAL A 120 7.37 5.32 -24.82
N PHE A 121 6.80 5.59 -23.64
CA PHE A 121 5.88 6.71 -23.45
C PHE A 121 6.58 8.06 -23.63
N THR A 122 7.77 8.21 -23.05
CA THR A 122 8.61 9.39 -23.25
C THR A 122 8.92 9.59 -24.74
N TYR A 123 9.22 8.50 -25.46
CA TYR A 123 9.48 8.54 -26.89
C TYR A 123 8.26 9.00 -27.71
N VAL A 124 7.08 8.41 -27.48
CA VAL A 124 5.84 8.80 -28.19
C VAL A 124 5.58 10.29 -28.01
N LEU A 125 5.79 10.81 -26.80
CA LEU A 125 5.56 12.22 -26.49
C LEU A 125 6.57 13.13 -27.18
N ILE A 126 7.85 12.74 -27.20
CA ILE A 126 8.89 13.49 -27.94
C ILE A 126 8.61 13.44 -29.45
N SER A 127 8.21 12.29 -30.00
CA SER A 127 7.97 12.12 -31.44
C SER A 127 6.73 12.84 -31.95
N GLN A 128 5.74 13.08 -31.09
CA GLN A 128 4.52 13.82 -31.45
C GLN A 128 4.77 15.35 -31.50
N GLN A 129 5.88 15.83 -30.94
CA GLN A 129 6.22 17.24 -30.84
C GLN A 129 7.41 17.61 -31.73
N GLU A 130 7.25 17.45 -33.05
CA GLU A 130 8.17 18.06 -34.02
C GLU A 130 7.99 19.59 -33.96
N GLY A 131 8.90 20.31 -33.28
CA GLY A 131 9.01 21.78 -33.41
C GLY A 131 9.21 22.62 -32.14
N HIS A 132 9.27 22.04 -30.93
CA HIS A 132 9.47 22.82 -29.69
C HIS A 132 10.69 22.36 -28.89
N THR A 133 11.72 23.20 -28.83
CA THR A 133 13.03 22.95 -28.23
C THR A 133 13.08 23.04 -26.70
N ASP A 134 12.02 23.52 -26.03
CA ASP A 134 12.07 23.84 -24.59
C ASP A 134 11.76 22.65 -23.66
N PHE A 135 11.70 21.43 -24.18
CA PHE A 135 11.19 20.25 -23.46
C PHE A 135 12.22 19.43 -22.68
N HIS A 136 13.34 20.02 -22.26
CA HIS A 136 14.42 19.31 -21.55
C HIS A 136 14.01 18.72 -20.18
N GLY A 137 12.93 19.20 -19.54
CA GLY A 137 12.53 18.78 -18.19
C GLY A 137 11.66 17.51 -18.11
N MET A 138 10.87 17.20 -19.13
CA MET A 138 9.86 16.12 -19.08
C MET A 138 10.43 14.69 -19.05
N PRO A 139 11.51 14.36 -19.79
CA PRO A 139 12.10 13.02 -19.71
C PRO A 139 12.60 12.71 -18.29
N LEU A 140 13.01 13.74 -17.55
CA LEU A 140 13.49 13.58 -16.18
C LEU A 140 12.32 13.28 -15.23
N SER A 141 11.19 14.00 -15.31
CA SER A 141 10.03 13.75 -14.45
C SER A 141 9.41 12.37 -14.66
N LEU A 142 9.35 11.88 -15.90
CA LEU A 142 8.84 10.53 -16.20
C LEU A 142 9.74 9.42 -15.65
N ARG A 143 11.05 9.64 -15.60
CA ARG A 143 12.01 8.72 -14.96
C ARG A 143 11.87 8.72 -13.44
N TRP A 144 11.73 9.89 -12.82
CA TRP A 144 11.43 9.98 -11.38
C TRP A 144 10.12 9.28 -11.02
N MET A 145 9.11 9.39 -11.89
CA MET A 145 7.87 8.64 -11.77
C MET A 145 8.11 7.13 -11.81
N GLY A 146 8.87 6.65 -12.80
CA GLY A 146 9.22 5.23 -12.91
C GLY A 146 9.93 4.69 -11.65
N LEU A 147 10.87 5.46 -11.08
CA LEU A 147 11.54 5.11 -9.83
C LEU A 147 10.55 5.05 -8.66
N GLY A 148 9.72 6.08 -8.48
CA GLY A 148 8.74 6.12 -7.40
C GLY A 148 7.73 4.98 -7.49
N VAL A 149 7.20 4.71 -8.69
CA VAL A 149 6.21 3.65 -8.92
C VAL A 149 6.81 2.27 -8.64
N THR A 150 8.01 1.98 -9.12
CA THR A 150 8.66 0.68 -8.91
C THR A 150 9.02 0.44 -7.45
N THR A 151 9.57 1.45 -6.76
CA THR A 151 9.88 1.38 -5.33
C THR A 151 8.62 1.19 -4.49
N ALA A 152 7.55 1.93 -4.79
CA ALA A 152 6.28 1.84 -4.09
C ALA A 152 5.57 0.49 -4.32
N ALA A 153 5.54 0.00 -5.56
CA ALA A 153 5.00 -1.33 -5.88
C ALA A 153 5.72 -2.44 -5.11
N GLN A 154 7.05 -2.32 -5.01
CA GLN A 154 7.84 -3.31 -4.29
C GLN A 154 7.62 -3.23 -2.78
N SER A 155 7.52 -2.02 -2.23
CA SER A 155 7.17 -1.80 -0.83
C SER A 155 5.80 -2.43 -0.52
N ASP A 156 4.78 -2.15 -1.34
CA ASP A 156 3.44 -2.72 -1.20
C ASP A 156 3.44 -4.25 -1.24
N ARG A 157 4.23 -4.84 -2.15
CA ARG A 157 4.36 -6.30 -2.23
C ARG A 157 4.90 -6.89 -0.93
N ILE A 158 5.95 -6.29 -0.37
CA ILE A 158 6.55 -6.76 0.89
C ILE A 158 5.54 -6.59 2.05
N LEU A 159 4.89 -5.43 2.12
CA LEU A 159 3.88 -5.13 3.14
C LEU A 159 2.67 -6.08 3.03
N ALA A 160 2.22 -6.42 1.82
CA ALA A 160 1.12 -7.34 1.59
C ALA A 160 1.46 -8.78 1.99
N ALA A 161 2.69 -9.24 1.71
CA ALA A 161 3.17 -10.54 2.16
C ALA A 161 3.19 -10.62 3.69
N ASP A 162 3.71 -9.58 4.35
CA ASP A 162 3.72 -9.47 5.82
C ASP A 162 2.31 -9.41 6.41
N ALA A 163 1.42 -8.62 5.82
CA ALA A 163 0.03 -8.52 6.27
C ALA A 163 -0.68 -9.87 6.16
N THR A 164 -0.40 -10.65 5.11
CA THR A 164 -0.94 -12.00 4.94
C THR A 164 -0.41 -12.96 6.00
N LEU A 165 0.89 -12.95 6.27
CA LEU A 165 1.50 -13.76 7.33
C LEU A 165 0.89 -13.41 8.70
N ARG A 166 0.77 -12.11 9.01
CA ARG A 166 0.18 -11.64 10.27
C ARG A 166 -1.28 -12.06 10.37
N SER A 167 -2.07 -11.83 9.33
CA SER A 167 -3.47 -12.27 9.29
C SER A 167 -3.61 -13.77 9.56
N ARG A 168 -2.77 -14.61 8.93
CA ARG A 168 -2.75 -16.05 9.20
C ARG A 168 -2.36 -16.38 10.64
N GLN A 169 -1.35 -15.71 11.17
CA GLN A 169 -0.93 -15.89 12.56
C GLN A 169 -2.02 -15.46 13.56
N LEU A 170 -2.79 -14.42 13.22
CA LEU A 170 -3.92 -13.93 14.01
C LEU A 170 -5.09 -14.90 14.01
N HIS A 171 -5.41 -15.50 12.86
CA HIS A 171 -6.55 -16.41 12.72
C HIS A 171 -6.26 -17.86 13.14
N ASN A 172 -5.02 -18.33 12.99
CA ASN A 172 -4.71 -19.71 13.29
C ASN A 172 -4.80 -19.96 14.81
N GLY A 173 -5.84 -20.68 15.21
CA GLY A 173 -6.16 -21.07 16.59
C GLY A 173 -7.11 -20.13 17.35
N PHE A 174 -7.51 -18.99 16.77
CA PHE A 174 -8.44 -18.06 17.42
C PHE A 174 -9.76 -17.98 16.66
N THR A 175 -10.83 -18.44 17.28
CA THR A 175 -12.19 -18.51 16.69
C THR A 175 -12.90 -17.15 16.61
N GLY A 176 -12.34 -16.13 17.25
CA GLY A 176 -13.01 -14.84 17.45
C GLY A 176 -13.80 -14.74 18.76
N ARG A 177 -13.86 -15.82 19.57
CA ARG A 177 -14.49 -15.83 20.89
C ARG A 177 -13.44 -15.68 21.98
N LEU A 178 -13.79 -14.95 23.04
CA LEU A 178 -12.87 -14.72 24.16
C LEU A 178 -12.49 -16.02 24.87
N LEU A 179 -13.45 -16.94 25.00
CA LEU A 179 -13.29 -18.22 25.72
C LEU A 179 -12.24 -19.16 25.10
N ASP A 180 -11.98 -18.98 23.81
CA ASP A 180 -11.04 -19.80 23.04
C ASP A 180 -9.61 -19.22 23.08
N ALA A 181 -9.41 -18.06 23.70
CA ALA A 181 -8.07 -17.52 23.92
C ALA A 181 -7.33 -18.36 24.98
N ALA A 182 -6.11 -18.80 24.65
CA ALA A 182 -5.28 -19.52 25.60
C ALA A 182 -4.75 -18.57 26.70
N CYS A 183 -4.58 -19.09 27.91
CA CYS A 183 -3.99 -18.36 29.01
C CYS A 183 -2.91 -19.25 29.63
N SER A 184 -1.73 -18.69 29.90
CA SER A 184 -0.67 -19.44 30.60
C SER A 184 -1.00 -19.71 32.06
N SER A 185 -1.99 -19.01 32.61
CA SER A 185 -2.45 -19.08 34.00
C SER A 185 -3.97 -19.27 34.02
N GLU A 186 -4.42 -20.45 34.46
CA GLU A 186 -5.86 -20.76 34.60
C GLU A 186 -6.55 -19.87 35.66
N ILE A 187 -5.79 -19.41 36.65
CA ILE A 187 -6.30 -18.50 37.69
C ILE A 187 -6.63 -17.14 37.07
N ASP A 188 -5.72 -16.59 36.27
CA ASP A 188 -5.95 -15.31 35.59
C ASP A 188 -7.09 -15.40 34.58
N LYS A 189 -7.22 -16.55 33.90
CA LYS A 189 -8.35 -16.82 33.02
C LYS A 189 -9.68 -16.71 33.75
N LYS A 190 -9.83 -17.41 34.86
CA LYS A 190 -11.06 -17.37 35.68
C LYS A 190 -11.34 -15.98 36.23
N ASN A 191 -10.31 -15.26 36.69
CA ASN A 191 -10.47 -13.91 37.21
C ASN A 191 -10.99 -12.95 36.13
N ILE A 192 -10.41 -12.99 34.93
CA ILE A 192 -10.85 -12.19 33.78
C ILE A 192 -12.28 -12.57 33.37
N GLU A 193 -12.59 -13.87 33.30
CA GLU A 193 -13.94 -14.34 32.97
C GLU A 193 -14.98 -13.86 33.99
N ILE A 194 -14.68 -13.95 35.29
CA ILE A 194 -15.55 -13.47 36.37
C ILE A 194 -15.75 -11.95 36.26
N GLU A 195 -14.68 -11.19 36.06
CA GLU A 195 -14.78 -9.72 35.92
C GLU A 195 -15.63 -9.31 34.72
N LEU A 196 -15.44 -9.98 33.58
CA LEU A 196 -16.22 -9.71 32.37
C LEU A 196 -17.68 -10.13 32.50
N GLN A 197 -17.94 -11.22 33.23
CA GLN A 197 -19.30 -11.65 33.56
C GLN A 197 -19.98 -10.68 34.54
N GLN A 198 -19.27 -10.21 35.56
CA GLN A 198 -19.77 -9.25 36.56
C GLN A 198 -20.03 -7.87 35.95
N SER A 199 -19.18 -7.42 35.02
CA SER A 199 -19.35 -6.14 34.35
C SER A 199 -20.41 -6.16 33.24
N GLY A 200 -20.82 -7.34 32.77
CA GLY A 200 -21.76 -7.50 31.65
C GLY A 200 -21.19 -7.05 30.29
N LYS A 201 -19.89 -6.74 30.21
CA LYS A 201 -19.21 -6.21 29.01
C LYS A 201 -18.66 -7.29 28.08
N GLY A 202 -18.88 -8.58 28.38
CA GLY A 202 -18.42 -9.71 27.57
C GLY A 202 -18.71 -9.57 26.05
N PRO A 203 -19.95 -9.24 25.63
CA PRO A 203 -20.26 -9.05 24.21
C PRO A 203 -19.49 -7.91 23.55
N ASP A 204 -19.27 -6.81 24.27
CA ASP A 204 -18.53 -5.64 23.78
C ASP A 204 -17.05 -5.96 23.59
N VAL A 205 -16.48 -6.79 24.48
CA VAL A 205 -15.10 -7.31 24.37
C VAL A 205 -14.95 -8.11 23.08
N GLU A 206 -15.85 -9.07 22.85
CA GLU A 206 -15.79 -9.91 21.66
C GLU A 206 -15.92 -9.08 20.37
N GLU A 207 -16.80 -8.09 20.37
CA GLU A 207 -16.96 -7.19 19.23
C GLU A 207 -15.72 -6.31 19.02
N ALA A 208 -15.16 -5.73 20.09
CA ALA A 208 -13.93 -4.94 20.00
C ALA A 208 -12.76 -5.76 19.44
N VAL A 209 -12.65 -7.02 19.82
CA VAL A 209 -11.63 -7.95 19.31
C VAL A 209 -11.86 -8.30 17.85
N LYS A 210 -13.11 -8.58 17.45
CA LYS A 210 -13.46 -8.80 16.04
C LYS A 210 -13.12 -7.58 15.19
N VAL A 211 -13.43 -6.38 15.68
CA VAL A 211 -13.09 -5.11 15.04
C VAL A 211 -11.58 -4.95 14.92
N LEU A 212 -10.83 -5.18 16.00
CA LEU A 212 -9.36 -5.06 16.01
C LEU A 212 -8.69 -6.04 15.04
N ILE A 213 -9.16 -7.29 14.97
CA ILE A 213 -8.65 -8.30 14.03
C ILE A 213 -8.92 -7.90 12.59
N ARG A 214 -10.10 -7.35 12.30
CA ARG A 214 -10.49 -6.95 10.93
C ARG A 214 -9.80 -5.68 10.47
N MET A 215 -9.79 -4.65 11.32
CA MET A 215 -9.26 -3.33 10.99
C MET A 215 -7.74 -3.24 11.12
N ASN A 216 -7.16 -4.15 11.92
CA ASN A 216 -5.74 -4.24 12.22
C ASN A 216 -5.15 -2.93 12.82
N LEU A 217 -6.04 -2.03 13.26
CA LEU A 217 -5.79 -0.74 13.87
C LEU A 217 -7.07 -0.30 14.59
N LEU A 218 -6.95 0.21 15.82
CA LEU A 218 -8.08 0.70 16.60
C LEU A 218 -7.75 2.07 17.18
N THR A 219 -8.44 3.09 16.68
CA THR A 219 -8.42 4.46 17.22
C THR A 219 -9.85 4.86 17.62
N PRO A 220 -10.03 5.78 18.57
CA PRO A 220 -11.36 6.28 18.95
C PRO A 220 -12.16 6.83 17.76
N GLU A 221 -11.48 7.45 16.78
CA GLU A 221 -12.11 7.97 15.57
C GLU A 221 -12.65 6.83 14.69
N LEU A 222 -11.89 5.76 14.50
CA LEU A 222 -12.30 4.59 13.75
C LEU A 222 -13.44 3.84 14.44
N GLN A 223 -13.44 3.75 15.77
CA GLN A 223 -14.55 3.17 16.53
C GLN A 223 -15.85 3.95 16.32
N ARG A 224 -15.80 5.28 16.42
CA ARG A 224 -16.96 6.13 16.17
C ARG A 224 -17.44 6.02 14.71
N THR A 225 -16.50 5.91 13.78
CA THR A 225 -16.80 5.69 12.36
C THR A 225 -17.51 4.34 12.15
N ALA A 226 -17.01 3.26 12.75
CA ALA A 226 -17.61 1.93 12.66
C ALA A 226 -19.03 1.90 13.24
N LYS A 227 -19.28 2.61 14.34
CA LYS A 227 -20.63 2.77 14.90
C LYS A 227 -21.62 3.44 13.95
N LEU A 228 -21.15 4.37 13.10
CA LEU A 228 -22.00 5.08 12.14
C LEU A 228 -22.16 4.33 10.80
N VAL A 229 -21.10 3.67 10.34
CA VAL A 229 -20.99 3.13 8.97
C VAL A 229 -21.17 1.61 8.92
N GLY A 230 -21.02 0.93 10.06
CA GLY A 230 -20.97 -0.52 10.17
C GLY A 230 -19.54 -1.06 10.08
N GLU A 231 -19.42 -2.31 9.61
CA GLU A 231 -18.13 -3.00 9.54
C GLU A 231 -17.14 -2.30 8.58
N LEU A 232 -15.99 -1.89 9.11
CA LEU A 232 -14.87 -1.35 8.34
C LEU A 232 -13.87 -2.47 7.96
N GLY A 233 -13.18 -2.29 6.85
CA GLY A 233 -12.11 -3.18 6.37
C GLY A 233 -10.76 -2.91 7.04
N ASP A 234 -9.69 -3.49 6.48
CA ASP A 234 -8.31 -3.22 6.93
C ASP A 234 -7.94 -1.77 6.63
N VAL A 235 -7.79 -0.97 7.69
CA VAL A 235 -7.38 0.45 7.61
C VAL A 235 -5.93 0.65 8.04
N SER A 236 -5.25 -0.42 8.45
CA SER A 236 -3.84 -0.39 8.86
C SER A 236 -2.90 -0.28 7.67
N SER A 237 -3.34 -0.75 6.51
CA SER A 237 -2.56 -0.80 5.29
C SER A 237 -3.18 0.10 4.21
N TYR A 238 -2.33 0.71 3.41
CA TYR A 238 -2.71 1.39 2.18
C TYR A 238 -1.63 1.15 1.14
N SER A 239 -2.02 1.19 -0.13
CA SER A 239 -1.09 1.01 -1.24
C SER A 239 -0.29 2.29 -1.48
N GLN A 240 1.02 2.22 -1.20
CA GLN A 240 1.98 3.26 -1.53
C GLN A 240 2.06 3.44 -3.04
N LEU A 241 1.88 2.38 -3.83
CA LEU A 241 1.84 2.43 -5.29
C LEU A 241 0.76 3.41 -5.77
N TRP A 242 -0.49 3.22 -5.32
CA TRP A 242 -1.59 4.10 -5.72
C TRP A 242 -1.41 5.53 -5.22
N LEU A 243 -0.81 5.72 -4.05
CA LEU A 243 -0.46 7.05 -3.56
C LEU A 243 0.53 7.75 -4.50
N VAL A 244 1.62 7.06 -4.84
CA VAL A 244 2.67 7.59 -5.72
C VAL A 244 2.15 7.84 -7.12
N VAL A 245 1.41 6.90 -7.69
CA VAL A 245 0.73 7.06 -8.99
C VAL A 245 -0.20 8.27 -8.95
N GLY A 246 -1.05 8.41 -7.93
CA GLY A 246 -1.96 9.55 -7.82
C GLY A 246 -1.26 10.90 -7.77
N VAL A 247 -0.26 11.04 -6.90
CA VAL A 247 0.56 12.26 -6.78
C VAL A 247 1.25 12.60 -8.10
N PHE A 248 1.78 11.59 -8.81
CA PHE A 248 2.41 11.80 -10.11
C PHE A 248 1.41 12.21 -11.19
N PHE A 249 0.27 11.52 -11.31
CA PHE A 249 -0.75 11.89 -12.29
C PHE A 249 -1.30 13.29 -12.03
N TRP A 250 -1.47 13.67 -10.76
CA TRP A 250 -1.88 15.02 -10.37
C TRP A 250 -0.85 16.09 -10.75
N THR A 251 0.45 15.77 -10.70
CA THR A 251 1.52 16.74 -11.06
C THR A 251 1.79 16.79 -12.56
N ILE A 252 1.98 15.62 -13.18
CA ILE A 252 2.52 15.49 -14.53
C ILE A 252 1.42 15.75 -15.55
N LEU A 253 0.22 15.19 -15.38
CA LEU A 253 -0.82 15.26 -16.40
C LEU A 253 -1.22 16.71 -16.75
N PRO A 254 -1.43 17.63 -15.79
CA PRO A 254 -1.71 19.04 -16.10
C PRO A 254 -0.54 19.78 -16.77
N ALA A 255 0.71 19.34 -16.53
CA ALA A 255 1.89 19.90 -17.19
C ALA A 255 1.98 19.41 -18.65
N LEU A 256 1.62 18.15 -18.91
CA LEU A 256 1.60 17.59 -20.27
C LEU A 256 0.46 18.12 -21.12
N LEU A 257 -0.69 18.38 -20.50
CA LEU A 257 -1.88 18.87 -21.19
C LEU A 257 -1.87 20.38 -21.40
N ARG A 258 -0.80 21.10 -21.02
CA ARG A 258 -0.70 22.56 -21.15
C ARG A 258 -0.66 22.94 -22.65
N PRO A 259 -1.73 23.52 -23.22
CA PRO A 259 -1.69 23.91 -24.61
C PRO A 259 -0.83 25.15 -24.74
N SER A 260 -0.04 25.22 -25.82
CA SER A 260 1.01 26.23 -26.01
C SER A 260 0.50 27.68 -26.07
N GLU A 261 -0.81 27.94 -26.17
CA GLU A 261 -1.31 29.26 -26.57
C GLU A 261 -2.34 29.92 -25.65
N SER A 262 -2.79 29.31 -24.54
CA SER A 262 -3.84 29.92 -23.69
C SER A 262 -3.42 30.23 -22.25
N LEU A 263 -3.32 31.52 -21.92
CA LEU A 263 -3.09 32.05 -20.57
C LEU A 263 -4.11 31.49 -19.53
N ARG A 264 -5.29 31.09 -20.00
CA ARG A 264 -6.38 30.56 -19.18
C ARG A 264 -6.15 29.11 -18.73
N GLN A 265 -5.33 28.32 -19.41
CA GLN A 265 -5.01 26.96 -18.95
C GLN A 265 -3.86 26.94 -17.94
N ASP A 266 -3.00 27.96 -17.96
CA ASP A 266 -1.83 28.04 -17.10
C ASP A 266 -2.18 28.10 -15.61
N TRP A 267 -3.19 28.88 -15.22
CA TRP A 267 -3.57 29.00 -13.80
C TRP A 267 -4.19 27.70 -13.26
N THR A 268 -4.96 26.94 -14.05
CA THR A 268 -5.56 25.67 -13.58
C THR A 268 -4.49 24.64 -13.27
N SER A 269 -3.46 24.51 -14.11
CA SER A 269 -2.31 23.65 -13.88
C SER A 269 -1.55 24.07 -12.62
N GLY A 270 -1.31 25.39 -12.45
CA GLY A 270 -0.69 25.94 -11.25
C GLY A 270 -1.45 25.61 -9.96
N ILE A 271 -2.78 25.77 -9.97
CA ILE A 271 -3.63 25.40 -8.80
C ILE A 271 -3.53 23.91 -8.51
N MET A 272 -3.59 23.04 -9.52
CA MET A 272 -3.47 21.59 -9.30
C MET A 272 -2.12 21.20 -8.70
N GLN A 273 -1.03 21.84 -9.13
CA GLN A 273 0.29 21.61 -8.53
C GLN A 273 0.34 22.06 -7.07
N ILE A 274 -0.20 23.23 -6.74
CA ILE A 274 -0.30 23.71 -5.35
C ILE A 274 -1.12 22.73 -4.52
N GLN A 275 -2.27 22.26 -5.02
CA GLN A 275 -3.12 21.29 -4.33
C GLN A 275 -2.38 19.97 -4.07
N ASN A 276 -1.58 19.49 -5.03
CA ASN A 276 -0.80 18.28 -4.85
C ASN A 276 0.32 18.45 -3.80
N VAL A 277 1.00 19.61 -3.78
CA VAL A 277 1.99 19.93 -2.73
C VAL A 277 1.32 19.99 -1.36
N VAL A 278 0.17 20.68 -1.26
CA VAL A 278 -0.62 20.75 -0.02
C VAL A 278 -1.06 19.35 0.40
N PHE A 279 -1.52 18.51 -0.52
CA PHE A 279 -1.90 17.12 -0.23
C PHE A 279 -0.71 16.34 0.32
N GLY A 280 0.48 16.45 -0.28
CA GLY A 280 1.70 15.80 0.20
C GLY A 280 2.08 16.22 1.62
N ILE A 281 2.02 17.51 1.92
CA ILE A 281 2.28 18.06 3.28
C ILE A 281 1.24 17.52 4.26
N VAL A 282 -0.05 17.64 3.93
CA VAL A 282 -1.15 17.15 4.76
C VAL A 282 -0.99 15.66 5.02
N PHE A 283 -0.74 14.85 3.99
CA PHE A 283 -0.57 13.40 4.10
C PHE A 283 0.56 13.02 5.06
N CYS A 284 1.69 13.72 5.00
CA CYS A 284 2.81 13.53 5.91
C CYS A 284 2.46 13.91 7.36
N CYS A 285 1.62 14.93 7.56
CA CYS A 285 1.17 15.38 8.89
C CYS A 285 -0.01 14.58 9.46
N LEU A 286 -0.75 13.84 8.62
CA LEU A 286 -1.91 13.07 9.07
C LEU A 286 -1.50 11.90 9.99
N PRO A 287 -2.32 11.59 11.02
CA PRO A 287 -2.16 10.39 11.82
C PRO A 287 -2.39 9.13 10.96
N LYS A 288 -1.87 7.98 11.41
CA LYS A 288 -1.82 6.75 10.61
C LYS A 288 -3.19 6.26 10.15
N ASP A 289 -4.20 6.38 11.01
CA ASP A 289 -5.59 6.01 10.72
C ASP A 289 -6.20 6.85 9.58
N ARG A 290 -5.86 8.14 9.52
CA ARG A 290 -6.34 9.02 8.43
C ARG A 290 -5.55 8.89 7.14
N ARG A 291 -4.30 8.44 7.18
CA ARG A 291 -3.48 8.24 5.96
C ARG A 291 -4.09 7.20 5.03
N CYS A 292 -4.62 6.10 5.57
CA CYS A 292 -5.30 5.09 4.76
C CYS A 292 -6.50 5.72 4.03
N PHE A 293 -7.36 6.43 4.76
CA PHE A 293 -8.52 7.11 4.18
C PHE A 293 -8.13 8.13 3.09
N ALA A 294 -7.09 8.95 3.34
CA ALA A 294 -6.57 9.90 2.36
C ALA A 294 -6.03 9.21 1.09
N ALA A 295 -5.28 8.11 1.25
CA ALA A 295 -4.74 7.34 0.13
C ALA A 295 -5.85 6.72 -0.74
N VAL A 296 -6.92 6.18 -0.12
CA VAL A 296 -8.06 5.65 -0.88
C VAL A 296 -8.85 6.77 -1.56
N THR A 297 -9.03 7.91 -0.91
CA THR A 297 -9.68 9.08 -1.53
C THR A 297 -8.94 9.52 -2.80
N LEU A 298 -7.61 9.56 -2.74
CA LEU A 298 -6.77 9.83 -3.93
C LEU A 298 -6.95 8.77 -5.02
N ARG A 299 -7.15 7.50 -4.67
CA ARG A 299 -7.44 6.45 -5.66
C ARG A 299 -8.75 6.71 -6.39
N CYS A 300 -9.80 7.13 -5.70
CA CYS A 300 -11.07 7.51 -6.34
C CYS A 300 -10.90 8.71 -7.28
N TRP A 301 -10.06 9.67 -6.90
CA TRP A 301 -9.68 10.77 -7.78
C TRP A 301 -9.05 10.24 -9.08
N ILE A 302 -8.08 9.32 -8.99
CA ILE A 302 -7.43 8.72 -10.18
C ILE A 302 -8.46 8.06 -11.11
N VAL A 303 -9.40 7.29 -10.56
CA VAL A 303 -10.45 6.64 -11.36
C VAL A 303 -11.34 7.67 -12.06
N ALA A 304 -11.73 8.74 -11.35
CA ALA A 304 -12.48 9.84 -11.93
C ALA A 304 -11.71 10.56 -13.04
N VAL A 305 -10.39 10.73 -12.88
CA VAL A 305 -9.50 11.29 -13.90
C VAL A 305 -9.51 10.45 -15.18
N PHE A 306 -9.33 9.14 -15.07
CA PHE A 306 -9.30 8.25 -16.22
C PHE A 306 -10.66 8.14 -16.95
N ALA A 307 -11.75 8.44 -16.25
CA ALA A 307 -13.09 8.47 -16.85
C ALA A 307 -13.36 9.73 -17.68
N ILE A 308 -12.57 10.81 -17.50
CA ILE A 308 -12.75 12.07 -18.20
C ILE A 308 -11.74 12.12 -19.35
N PRO A 309 -12.18 12.19 -20.62
CA PRO A 309 -11.28 12.25 -21.77
C PRO A 309 -10.36 13.48 -21.64
N SER A 310 -9.10 13.32 -22.06
CA SER A 310 -8.02 14.31 -21.99
C SER A 310 -8.41 15.62 -22.68
N SER A 311 -9.04 16.51 -21.91
CA SER A 311 -9.69 17.73 -22.37
C SER A 311 -9.44 18.85 -21.35
N PRO A 312 -9.59 20.13 -21.73
CA PRO A 312 -9.58 21.26 -20.78
C PRO A 312 -10.51 21.08 -19.57
N VAL A 313 -11.56 20.27 -19.71
CA VAL A 313 -12.51 19.94 -18.64
C VAL A 313 -11.81 19.20 -17.49
N TYR A 314 -10.82 18.37 -17.80
CA TYR A 314 -10.03 17.68 -16.77
C TYR A 314 -9.33 18.66 -15.85
N CYS A 315 -8.55 19.60 -16.39
CA CYS A 315 -7.81 20.58 -15.58
C CYS A 315 -8.77 21.46 -14.78
N LEU A 316 -9.91 21.84 -15.36
CA LEU A 316 -10.92 22.64 -14.67
C LEU A 316 -11.57 21.87 -13.50
N LEU A 317 -12.09 20.66 -13.74
CA LEU A 317 -12.72 19.84 -12.70
C LEU A 317 -11.70 19.39 -11.64
N GLY A 318 -10.49 19.07 -12.05
CA GLY A 318 -9.37 18.75 -11.16
C GLY A 318 -9.06 19.90 -10.22
N ALA A 319 -8.88 21.12 -10.76
CA ALA A 319 -8.55 22.30 -9.98
C ALA A 319 -9.71 22.79 -9.09
N THR A 320 -10.96 22.72 -9.56
CA THR A 320 -12.10 23.36 -8.89
C THR A 320 -12.95 22.43 -8.03
N LEU A 321 -13.00 21.13 -8.35
CA LEU A 321 -13.89 20.19 -7.69
C LEU A 321 -13.13 19.03 -7.05
N PHE A 322 -12.48 18.19 -7.86
CA PHE A 322 -11.94 16.92 -7.37
C PHE A 322 -10.74 17.11 -6.44
N GLY A 323 -9.85 18.05 -6.76
CA GLY A 323 -8.69 18.36 -5.93
C GLY A 323 -9.06 18.91 -4.55
N PRO A 324 -9.86 19.99 -4.46
CA PRO A 324 -10.38 20.50 -3.20
C PRO A 324 -11.17 19.46 -2.41
N LEU A 325 -12.02 18.67 -3.06
CA LEU A 325 -12.79 17.61 -2.41
C LEU A 325 -11.87 16.54 -1.79
N CYS A 326 -10.85 16.09 -2.53
CA CYS A 326 -9.88 15.11 -2.04
C CYS A 326 -9.11 15.66 -0.81
N LEU A 327 -8.71 16.93 -0.84
CA LEU A 327 -8.05 17.60 0.29
C LEU A 327 -8.96 17.71 1.51
N VAL A 328 -10.20 18.17 1.32
CA VAL A 328 -11.19 18.33 2.39
C VAL A 328 -11.51 16.98 3.04
N MET A 329 -11.73 15.93 2.24
CA MET A 329 -11.99 14.59 2.75
C MET A 329 -10.79 14.03 3.52
N SER A 330 -9.57 14.21 3.00
CA SER A 330 -8.34 13.77 3.66
C SER A 330 -8.12 14.46 5.01
N LEU A 331 -8.40 15.77 5.10
CA LEU A 331 -8.30 16.54 6.34
C LEU A 331 -9.42 16.22 7.33
N ALA A 332 -10.64 16.06 6.85
CA ALA A 332 -11.82 15.74 7.66
C ALA A 332 -11.66 14.39 8.35
N GLY A 333 -11.06 13.41 7.67
CA GLY A 333 -10.95 12.05 8.17
C GLY A 333 -12.27 11.28 8.06
N PRO A 334 -12.21 9.95 8.26
CA PRO A 334 -13.35 9.07 8.00
C PRO A 334 -14.56 9.38 8.89
N TYR A 335 -14.36 9.76 10.16
CA TYR A 335 -15.47 10.04 11.07
C TYR A 335 -16.27 11.28 10.66
N ARG A 336 -15.60 12.39 10.36
CA ARG A 336 -16.28 13.62 9.97
C ARG A 336 -16.97 13.49 8.63
N VAL A 337 -16.37 12.73 7.70
CA VAL A 337 -17.04 12.40 6.43
C VAL A 337 -18.27 11.54 6.70
N ALA A 338 -18.21 10.55 7.60
CA ALA A 338 -19.36 9.72 7.98
C ALA A 338 -20.50 10.53 8.63
N CYS A 339 -20.22 11.65 9.29
CA CYS A 339 -21.23 12.52 9.88
C CYS A 339 -22.04 13.34 8.86
N VAL A 340 -21.63 13.38 7.58
CA VAL A 340 -22.40 14.08 6.55
C VAL A 340 -23.69 13.30 6.28
N PRO A 341 -24.88 13.90 6.48
CA PRO A 341 -26.15 13.18 6.34
C PRO A 341 -26.32 12.66 4.91
N LEU A 342 -26.88 11.45 4.77
CA LEU A 342 -27.17 10.72 3.54
C LEU A 342 -25.93 10.27 2.73
N LEU A 343 -24.95 11.15 2.50
CA LEU A 343 -23.79 10.87 1.64
C LEU A 343 -22.60 10.32 2.41
N GLY A 344 -22.44 10.69 3.68
CA GLY A 344 -21.27 10.35 4.50
C GLY A 344 -21.06 8.86 4.67
N PRO A 345 -22.00 8.13 5.30
CA PRO A 345 -21.82 6.70 5.56
C PRO A 345 -21.62 5.87 4.29
N PRO A 346 -22.39 6.05 3.19
CA PRO A 346 -22.12 5.35 1.93
C PRO A 346 -20.74 5.65 1.36
N THR A 347 -20.27 6.91 1.42
CA THR A 347 -18.95 7.30 0.93
C THR A 347 -17.84 6.61 1.73
N VAL A 348 -17.93 6.62 3.05
CA VAL A 348 -16.94 5.95 3.91
C VAL A 348 -16.98 4.45 3.70
N ARG A 349 -18.17 3.84 3.58
CA ARG A 349 -18.33 2.41 3.29
C ARG A 349 -17.77 2.04 1.91
N PHE A 350 -17.91 2.90 0.92
CA PHE A 350 -17.33 2.71 -0.40
C PHE A 350 -15.80 2.74 -0.37
N LEU A 351 -15.22 3.64 0.42
CA LEU A 351 -13.76 3.82 0.50
C LEU A 351 -13.08 2.75 1.36
N ILE A 352 -13.59 2.47 2.56
CA ILE A 352 -12.93 1.61 3.56
C ILE A 352 -13.81 0.45 4.05
N GLY A 353 -14.94 0.16 3.40
CA GLY A 353 -15.79 -0.97 3.75
C GLY A 353 -15.19 -2.33 3.40
N LYS A 354 -15.65 -3.36 4.12
CA LYS A 354 -15.19 -4.76 4.03
C LYS A 354 -15.29 -5.39 2.64
N ASP A 355 -16.26 -4.98 1.83
CA ASP A 355 -16.63 -5.68 0.58
C ASP A 355 -16.07 -5.03 -0.69
N HIS A 356 -15.43 -3.86 -0.58
CA HIS A 356 -15.03 -3.07 -1.74
C HIS A 356 -13.52 -3.07 -1.96
N GLY A 357 -12.94 -4.27 -1.98
CA GLY A 357 -11.66 -4.52 -2.61
C GLY A 357 -11.74 -4.26 -4.12
N LEU A 358 -11.82 -3.00 -4.54
CA LEU A 358 -11.78 -2.52 -5.93
C LEU A 358 -10.46 -2.87 -6.66
N GLY A 359 -9.62 -3.75 -6.13
CA GLY A 359 -8.44 -4.22 -6.83
C GLY A 359 -7.68 -5.26 -6.02
N LEU A 360 -7.48 -6.42 -6.65
CA LEU A 360 -6.51 -7.48 -6.32
C LEU A 360 -6.87 -8.46 -5.18
N GLY A 361 -7.94 -8.23 -4.42
CA GLY A 361 -8.43 -9.21 -3.43
C GLY A 361 -8.88 -10.56 -4.02
N CYS A 362 -9.16 -10.63 -5.32
CA CYS A 362 -9.52 -11.88 -6.00
C CYS A 362 -8.37 -12.91 -5.95
N CYS A 363 -7.11 -12.46 -6.01
CA CYS A 363 -5.97 -13.34 -5.79
C CYS A 363 -5.85 -13.79 -4.33
N LYS A 364 -6.33 -12.99 -3.36
CA LYS A 364 -6.21 -13.32 -1.93
C LYS A 364 -7.14 -14.48 -1.54
N ARG A 365 -8.41 -14.46 -1.97
CA ARG A 365 -9.33 -15.59 -1.73
C ARG A 365 -8.90 -16.87 -2.45
N GLN A 366 -8.43 -16.78 -3.70
CA GLN A 366 -7.92 -17.96 -4.41
C GLN A 366 -6.60 -18.49 -3.84
N ALA A 367 -5.73 -17.61 -3.32
CA ALA A 367 -4.49 -18.01 -2.67
C ALA A 367 -4.71 -18.55 -1.25
N GLU A 368 -5.74 -18.09 -0.53
CA GLU A 368 -6.14 -18.68 0.75
C GLU A 368 -6.70 -20.08 0.53
N HIS A 369 -7.63 -20.27 -0.41
CA HIS A 369 -8.15 -21.61 -0.75
C HIS A 369 -7.06 -22.56 -1.24
N LYS A 370 -6.19 -22.12 -2.17
CA LYS A 370 -5.08 -22.96 -2.65
C LYS A 370 -3.99 -23.20 -1.62
N ALA A 371 -3.80 -22.30 -0.64
CA ALA A 371 -2.79 -22.50 0.40
C ALA A 371 -3.30 -23.45 1.49
N GLU A 372 -4.59 -23.45 1.80
CA GLU A 372 -5.19 -24.49 2.64
C GLU A 372 -5.01 -25.88 2.01
N ASP A 373 -5.16 -26.00 0.69
CA ASP A 373 -4.99 -27.28 -0.02
C ASP A 373 -3.51 -27.67 -0.24
N ALA A 374 -2.57 -26.72 -0.17
CA ALA A 374 -1.16 -26.92 -0.54
C ALA A 374 -0.18 -26.84 0.64
N LEU A 375 -0.65 -26.76 1.88
CA LEU A 375 0.24 -26.84 3.03
C LEU A 375 0.69 -28.30 3.20
N PRO A 376 1.96 -28.65 2.90
CA PRO A 376 2.50 -29.90 3.41
C PRO A 376 2.38 -29.83 4.94
N GLU A 377 1.96 -30.92 5.58
CA GLU A 377 2.11 -31.10 7.02
C GLU A 377 3.54 -30.67 7.35
N LEU A 378 3.67 -29.51 8.00
CA LEU A 378 4.96 -29.07 8.53
C LEU A 378 5.38 -30.20 9.45
N PRO A 379 6.50 -30.88 9.19
CA PRO A 379 6.95 -31.95 10.08
C PRO A 379 6.97 -31.36 11.48
N ASP A 380 6.36 -32.06 12.44
CA ASP A 380 6.41 -31.69 13.84
C ASP A 380 7.88 -31.53 14.20
N ILE A 381 8.36 -30.28 14.16
CA ILE A 381 9.69 -29.93 14.64
C ILE A 381 9.57 -30.19 16.13
N GLU A 382 10.13 -31.31 16.59
CA GLU A 382 10.27 -31.68 18.01
C GLU A 382 10.79 -30.48 18.81
N VAL A 383 9.87 -29.65 19.30
CA VAL A 383 10.16 -28.53 20.21
C VAL A 383 10.71 -29.08 21.54
N ASP A 384 10.46 -30.35 21.83
CA ASP A 384 10.91 -31.05 23.03
C ASP A 384 12.45 -31.16 23.13
N ARG A 385 13.18 -31.17 22.01
CA ARG A 385 14.67 -31.20 22.07
C ARG A 385 15.31 -29.88 22.46
N ALA A 386 14.64 -28.74 22.28
CA ALA A 386 15.18 -27.44 22.67
C ALA A 386 14.89 -27.09 24.14
N MET A 387 13.89 -27.72 24.77
CA MET A 387 13.61 -27.51 26.20
C MET A 387 14.53 -28.34 27.11
N ALA A 388 15.02 -29.50 26.63
CA ALA A 388 15.93 -30.35 27.41
C ALA A 388 17.35 -29.78 27.61
N THR A 389 17.71 -28.67 26.94
CA THR A 389 19.07 -28.07 27.03
C THR A 389 19.13 -26.77 27.85
N ILE A 390 18.03 -26.32 28.46
CA ILE A 390 17.98 -25.08 29.27
C ILE A 390 17.87 -25.38 30.78
N SER A 391 17.92 -26.66 31.19
CA SER A 391 18.08 -27.05 32.59
C SER A 391 19.53 -27.50 32.87
N VAL A 392 20.45 -26.55 32.96
CA VAL A 392 21.73 -26.69 33.70
C VAL A 392 22.02 -25.38 34.40
#